data_AF-A0A1V3WYL0-F1
#
_entry.id   AF-A0A1V3WYL0-F1
#
_cell.length_a   1.000
_cell.length_b   1.000
_cell.length_c   1.000
_cell.angle_alpha   90.00
_cell.angle_beta   90.00
_cell.angle_gamma   90.00
#
_symmetry.space_group_name_H-M   'P 1'
#
loop_
_entity.id
_entity.type
_entity.pdbx_description
1 polymer ?
#
loop_
_entity_poly.entity_id
_entity_poly.type
_entity_poly.pdbx_seq_one_letter_code
_entity_poly.pdbx_strand_id
1 'polypeptide(L)'
;MDPVTALRQIAYYKDRSRHDPRRVMAYRNAADLIEKLDDAALERHGQANSWQSLPGIGPKTAKVIDQAWSGREPDLLIELRSAAEDLGGERCAPRCGAICTCIRTGRTGRCRSRR
;
A
#
# COMPACT_ATOMS: atom_id res chain seq x y z
N MET A 1 2.54 9.89 -14.30
CA MET A 1 3.44 8.85 -13.73
C MET A 1 3.29 7.63 -14.60
N ASP A 2 4.34 6.82 -14.78
CA ASP A 2 4.20 5.57 -15.54
C ASP A 2 3.38 4.54 -14.72
N PRO A 3 2.26 4.00 -15.23
CA PRO A 3 1.40 3.07 -14.49
C PRO A 3 2.10 1.75 -14.13
N VAL A 4 3.01 1.25 -14.98
CA VAL A 4 3.78 0.03 -14.70
C VAL A 4 4.68 0.25 -13.48
N THR A 5 5.38 1.37 -13.45
CA THR A 5 6.24 1.77 -12.33
C THR A 5 5.45 1.90 -11.03
N ALA A 6 4.27 2.54 -11.07
CA ALA A 6 3.41 2.69 -9.90
C ALA A 6 2.96 1.34 -9.32
N LEU A 7 2.56 0.39 -10.17
CA LEU A 7 2.17 -0.96 -9.74
C LEU A 7 3.33 -1.75 -9.14
N ARG A 8 4.51 -1.67 -9.75
CA ARG A 8 5.74 -2.31 -9.24
C ARG A 8 6.12 -1.76 -7.86
N GLN A 9 6.03 -0.45 -7.67
CA GLN A 9 6.27 0.18 -6.36
C GLN A 9 5.27 -0.29 -5.30
N ILE A 10 3.98 -0.34 -5.63
CA ILE A 10 2.94 -0.85 -4.71
C ILE A 10 3.20 -2.32 -4.33
N ALA A 11 3.56 -3.15 -5.30
CA ALA A 11 3.90 -4.55 -5.04
C ALA A 11 5.09 -4.64 -4.06
N TYR A 12 6.14 -3.84 -4.28
CA TYR A 12 7.31 -3.78 -3.40
C TYR A 12 6.94 -3.40 -1.96
N TYR A 13 6.19 -2.32 -1.75
CA TYR A 13 5.82 -1.91 -0.40
C TYR A 13 4.90 -2.92 0.28
N LYS A 14 3.97 -3.53 -0.45
CA LYS A 14 3.11 -4.59 0.11
C LYS A 14 3.90 -5.81 0.55
N ASP A 15 4.87 -6.23 -0.25
CA ASP A 15 5.77 -7.35 0.08
C ASP A 15 6.55 -7.04 1.37
N ARG A 16 7.09 -5.82 1.49
CA ARG A 16 7.83 -5.37 2.66
C ARG A 16 6.97 -5.30 3.93
N SER A 17 5.71 -4.88 3.81
CA SER A 17 4.77 -4.84 4.94
C SER A 17 4.23 -6.23 5.34
N ARG A 18 4.76 -7.33 4.78
CA ARG A 18 4.29 -8.71 5.02
C ARG A 18 2.79 -8.90 4.76
N HIS A 19 2.26 -8.19 3.75
CA HIS A 19 0.89 -8.43 3.31
C HIS A 19 0.73 -9.80 2.66
N ASP A 20 -0.54 -10.19 2.44
CA ASP A 20 -0.89 -11.45 1.78
C ASP A 20 -0.17 -11.59 0.42
N PRO A 21 0.63 -12.66 0.22
CA PRO A 21 1.43 -12.87 -0.98
C PRO A 21 0.57 -12.97 -2.25
N ARG A 22 -0.68 -13.44 -2.15
CA ARG A 22 -1.62 -13.48 -3.28
C ARG A 22 -1.92 -12.07 -3.80
N ARG A 23 -2.02 -11.09 -2.89
CA ARG A 23 -2.28 -9.70 -3.28
C ARG A 23 -1.04 -9.07 -3.90
N VAL A 24 0.15 -9.36 -3.38
CA VAL A 24 1.42 -8.91 -3.98
C VAL A 24 1.55 -9.42 -5.41
N MET A 25 1.30 -10.72 -5.64
CA MET A 25 1.33 -11.30 -6.98
C MET A 25 0.29 -10.69 -7.92
N ALA A 26 -0.90 -10.31 -7.43
CA ALA A 26 -1.89 -9.64 -8.26
C ALA A 26 -1.38 -8.30 -8.83
N TYR A 27 -0.63 -7.52 -8.05
CA TYR A 27 -0.03 -6.27 -8.55
C TYR A 27 1.14 -6.52 -9.51
N ARG A 28 1.95 -7.56 -9.25
CA ARG A 28 3.03 -7.96 -10.17
C ARG A 28 2.48 -8.39 -11.53
N ASN A 29 1.50 -9.30 -11.53
CA ASN A 29 0.85 -9.77 -12.76
C ASN A 29 0.17 -8.63 -13.52
N ALA A 30 -0.46 -7.68 -12.82
CA ALA A 30 -1.04 -6.51 -13.46
C ALA A 30 0.02 -5.63 -14.14
N ALA A 31 1.19 -5.44 -13.52
CA ALA A 31 2.30 -4.72 -14.15
C ALA A 31 2.79 -5.44 -15.41
N ASP A 32 2.96 -6.76 -15.35
CA ASP A 32 3.41 -7.57 -16.51
C ASP A 32 2.38 -7.57 -17.65
N LEU A 33 1.08 -7.54 -17.34
CA LEU A 33 0.02 -7.44 -18.35
C LEU A 33 0.06 -6.08 -19.06
N ILE A 34 0.30 -5.01 -18.32
CA ILE A 34 0.38 -3.65 -18.88
C ILE A 34 1.68 -3.46 -19.67
N GLU A 35 2.80 -4.00 -19.22
CA GLU A 35 4.07 -3.96 -19.95
C GLU A 35 4.02 -4.73 -21.28
N LYS A 36 3.14 -5.72 -21.39
CA LYS A 36 2.88 -6.45 -22.64
C LYS A 36 1.89 -5.74 -23.57
N LEU A 37 1.17 -4.73 -23.09
CA LEU A 37 0.25 -3.94 -23.90
C LEU A 37 0.99 -2.79 -24.56
N ASP A 38 0.67 -2.50 -25.82
CA ASP A 38 1.18 -1.32 -26.50
C ASP A 38 0.67 -0.03 -25.86
N ASP A 39 1.47 1.04 -25.92
CA ASP A 39 1.13 2.37 -25.39
C ASP A 39 -0.22 2.89 -25.93
N ALA A 40 -0.52 2.61 -27.20
CA ALA A 40 -1.80 2.97 -27.82
C ALA A 40 -3.01 2.18 -27.26
N ALA A 41 -2.79 0.97 -26.73
CA ALA A 41 -3.83 0.23 -26.01
C ALA A 41 -4.02 0.80 -24.59
N LEU A 42 -2.92 1.15 -23.93
CA LEU A 42 -2.90 1.86 -22.65
C LEU A 42 -3.71 3.17 -22.73
N GLU A 43 -3.50 4.00 -23.74
CA GLU A 43 -4.27 5.23 -23.93
C GLU A 43 -5.76 4.97 -24.12
N ARG A 44 -6.13 3.99 -24.95
CA ARG A 44 -7.54 3.63 -25.17
C ARG A 44 -8.23 3.15 -23.89
N HIS A 45 -7.54 2.32 -23.10
CA HIS A 45 -8.08 1.85 -21.83
C HIS A 45 -8.17 2.96 -20.78
N GLY A 46 -7.23 3.90 -20.78
CA GLY A 46 -7.26 5.08 -19.93
C GLY A 46 -8.45 5.97 -20.22
N GLN A 47 -8.70 6.27 -21.49
CA GLN A 47 -9.87 7.06 -21.90
C GLN A 47 -11.20 6.34 -21.60
N ALA A 48 -11.24 5.02 -21.81
CA ALA A 48 -12.44 4.21 -21.59
C ALA A 48 -12.68 3.83 -20.12
N ASN A 49 -11.71 4.09 -19.22
CA ASN A 49 -11.74 3.64 -17.82
C ASN A 49 -12.02 2.12 -17.64
N SER A 50 -11.67 1.31 -18.65
CA SER A 50 -12.05 -0.10 -18.75
C SER A 50 -11.00 -1.07 -18.18
N TRP A 51 -10.16 -0.58 -17.27
CA TRP A 51 -9.07 -1.38 -16.66
C TRP A 51 -9.56 -2.65 -15.96
N GLN A 52 -10.81 -2.67 -15.49
CA GLN A 52 -11.44 -3.82 -14.83
C GLN A 52 -11.78 -4.97 -15.79
N SER A 53 -11.79 -4.72 -17.09
CA SER A 53 -12.01 -5.75 -18.11
C SER A 53 -10.81 -6.69 -18.29
N LEU A 54 -9.64 -6.29 -17.77
CA LEU A 54 -8.43 -7.11 -17.85
C LEU A 54 -8.44 -8.22 -16.79
N PRO A 55 -8.09 -9.47 -17.16
CA PRO A 55 -8.10 -10.59 -16.24
C PRO A 55 -7.08 -10.37 -15.11
N GLY A 56 -7.54 -10.49 -13.86
CA GLY A 56 -6.69 -10.29 -12.68
C GLY A 56 -6.60 -8.85 -12.18
N ILE A 57 -7.24 -7.89 -12.84
CA ILE A 57 -7.34 -6.50 -12.37
C ILE A 57 -8.64 -6.31 -11.59
N GLY A 58 -8.50 -6.19 -10.26
CA GLY A 58 -9.62 -5.83 -9.40
C GLY A 58 -9.87 -4.31 -9.37
N PRO A 59 -11.01 -3.87 -8.80
CA PRO A 59 -11.39 -2.44 -8.72
C PRO A 59 -10.34 -1.57 -8.02
N LYS A 60 -9.63 -2.14 -7.03
CA LYS A 60 -8.55 -1.43 -6.32
C LYS A 60 -7.31 -1.19 -7.20
N THR A 61 -6.97 -2.15 -8.06
CA THR A 61 -5.84 -2.03 -8.99
C THR A 61 -6.20 -1.09 -10.14
N ALA A 62 -7.42 -1.18 -10.65
CA ALA A 62 -7.95 -0.26 -11.65
C ALA A 62 -7.86 1.20 -11.20
N LYS A 63 -8.26 1.51 -9.95
CA LYS A 63 -8.17 2.86 -9.39
C LYS A 63 -6.73 3.39 -9.36
N VAL A 64 -5.76 2.54 -9.01
CA VAL A 64 -4.34 2.90 -8.98
C VAL A 64 -3.83 3.25 -10.38
N ILE A 65 -4.21 2.47 -11.39
CA ILE A 65 -3.82 2.68 -12.79
C ILE A 65 -4.40 4.01 -13.29
N ASP A 66 -5.68 4.27 -13.03
CA ASP A 66 -6.34 5.53 -13.39
C ASP A 66 -5.67 6.76 -12.75
N GLN A 67 -5.31 6.67 -11.47
CA GLN A 67 -4.59 7.74 -10.76
C GLN A 67 -3.21 8.00 -11.37
N ALA A 68 -2.44 6.94 -11.62
CA ALA A 68 -1.11 7.03 -12.23
C ALA A 68 -1.17 7.63 -13.65
N TRP A 69 -2.15 7.18 -14.44
CA TRP A 69 -2.43 7.66 -15.79
C TRP A 69 -2.83 9.13 -15.82
N SER A 70 -3.65 9.57 -14.85
CA SER A 70 -4.00 10.99 -14.64
C SER A 70 -2.81 11.87 -14.22
N GLY A 71 -1.59 11.32 -14.16
CA GLY A 71 -0.39 12.04 -13.75
C GLY A 71 -0.24 12.22 -12.24
N ARG A 72 -1.18 11.67 -11.44
CA ARG A 72 -1.15 11.76 -9.98
C ARG A 72 -0.45 10.56 -9.35
N GLU A 73 0.09 10.75 -8.16
CA GLU A 73 0.60 9.63 -7.36
C GLU A 73 -0.60 8.86 -6.76
N PRO A 74 -0.68 7.53 -6.89
CA PRO A 74 -1.80 6.76 -6.37
C PRO A 74 -1.91 6.85 -4.84
N ASP A 75 -3.11 7.05 -4.31
CA ASP A 75 -3.34 7.15 -2.85
C ASP A 75 -2.78 5.91 -2.12
N LEU A 76 -2.95 4.74 -2.73
CA LEU A 76 -2.46 3.48 -2.16
C LEU A 76 -0.94 3.47 -2.01
N LEU A 77 -0.20 4.12 -2.91
CA LEU A 77 1.25 4.21 -2.83
C LEU A 77 1.67 5.15 -1.70
N ILE A 78 0.98 6.28 -1.53
CA ILE A 78 1.22 7.25 -0.45
C ILE A 78 1.01 6.59 0.92
N GLU A 79 -0.11 5.87 1.08
CA GLU A 79 -0.43 5.13 2.30
C GLU A 79 0.65 4.07 2.62
N LEU A 80 1.06 3.31 1.59
CA LEU A 80 2.07 2.25 1.75
C LEU A 80 3.46 2.81 2.05
N ARG A 81 3.84 3.93 1.43
CA ARG A 81 5.10 4.63 1.72
C ARG A 81 5.10 5.14 3.16
N SER A 82 4.02 5.80 3.58
CA SER A 82 3.88 6.32 4.94
C SER A 82 3.97 5.20 6.00
N ALA A 83 3.33 4.06 5.73
CA ALA A 83 3.44 2.88 6.59
C ALA A 83 4.86 2.30 6.62
N ALA A 84 5.60 2.34 5.51
CA ALA A 84 6.97 1.87 5.45
C ALA A 84 7.96 2.81 6.18
N GLU A 85 7.71 4.12 6.17
CA GLU A 85 8.47 5.10 6.95
C GLU A 85 8.27 4.91 8.46
N ASP A 86 7.07 4.55 8.91
CA ASP A 86 6.77 4.21 10.31
C ASP A 86 7.55 2.95 10.78
N LEU A 87 7.67 1.95 9.90
CA LEU A 87 8.44 0.73 10.18
C LEU A 87 9.98 0.94 10.20
N GLY A 88 10.47 2.11 9.78
CA GLY A 88 11.89 2.41 9.55
C GLY A 88 12.56 3.31 10.60
N GLY A 89 11.85 3.83 11.60
CA GLY A 89 12.48 4.69 12.60
C GLY A 89 11.54 5.14 13.70
N GLU A 90 11.80 4.62 14.90
CA GLU A 90 11.61 5.25 16.21
C GLU A 90 10.88 6.61 16.27
N ARG A 91 9.59 6.66 15.96
CA ARG A 91 8.69 7.65 16.53
C ARG A 91 7.38 6.97 16.87
N CYS A 92 7.10 6.90 18.17
CA CYS A 92 5.76 6.64 18.67
C CYS A 92 4.76 7.48 17.86
N ALA A 93 3.89 6.83 17.09
CA ALA A 93 2.73 7.49 16.51
C ALA A 93 1.85 8.04 17.67
N PRO A 94 1.46 9.33 17.66
CA PRO A 94 0.48 9.85 18.60
C PRO A 94 -0.93 9.45 18.14
N ARG A 95 -1.23 8.14 18.16
CA ARG A 95 -2.60 7.62 18.03
C ARG A 95 -2.95 6.57 19.08
N CYS A 96 -2.16 6.49 20.16
CA CYS A 96 -2.59 5.80 21.38
C CYS A 96 -3.14 6.83 22.37
N GLY A 97 -4.45 7.05 22.32
CA GLY A 97 -5.15 7.62 23.47
C GLY A 97 -5.08 6.62 24.63
N ALA A 98 -4.73 7.15 25.81
CA ALA A 98 -4.63 6.49 27.12
C ALA A 98 -3.28 5.82 27.47
N ILE A 99 -2.37 6.65 27.99
CA ILE A 99 -1.43 6.39 29.10
C ILE A 99 -0.60 5.10 28.96
N CYS A 100 0.50 5.19 28.22
CA CYS A 100 1.58 4.22 28.33
C CYS A 100 2.63 4.76 29.33
N THR A 101 2.45 4.46 30.62
CA THR A 101 3.49 4.71 31.61
C THR A 101 4.56 3.62 31.45
N CYS A 102 5.77 4.03 31.06
CA CYS A 102 6.95 3.17 30.94
C CYS A 102 7.17 2.32 32.21
N ILE A 103 6.84 1.03 32.16
CA ILE A 103 7.33 0.08 33.17
C ILE A 103 8.72 -0.39 32.71
N ARG A 104 9.72 0.41 33.03
CA ARG A 104 11.11 -0.04 33.16
C ARG A 104 11.48 0.08 34.63
N THR A 105 11.23 -0.98 35.40
CA THR A 105 12.07 -1.40 36.54
C THR A 105 11.53 -2.69 37.12
N GLY A 106 12.39 -3.71 37.15
CA GLY A 106 12.09 -4.95 37.86
C GLY A 106 12.01 -4.69 39.36
N ARG A 107 10.86 -4.99 39.96
CA ARG A 107 10.72 -5.57 41.31
C ARG A 107 9.25 -5.85 41.57
N THR A 108 8.98 -7.06 42.03
CA THR A 108 7.69 -7.56 42.51
C THR A 108 7.00 -6.55 43.43
N GLY A 109 5.90 -5.97 42.97
CA GLY A 109 5.07 -5.03 43.73
C GLY A 109 3.60 -5.28 43.40
N ARG A 110 2.88 -5.88 44.34
CA ARG A 110 1.46 -6.23 44.30
C ARG A 110 0.58 -4.98 44.14
N CYS A 111 -0.13 -4.82 43.02
CA CYS A 111 -1.13 -3.75 42.86
C CYS A 111 -2.44 -4.13 43.59
N ARG A 112 -2.75 -3.45 44.70
CA ARG A 112 -4.11 -3.35 45.24
C ARG A 112 -4.79 -2.14 44.58
N SER A 113 -5.97 -2.35 44.00
CA SER A 113 -6.89 -1.27 43.67
C SER A 113 -7.47 -0.71 44.99
N ARG A 114 -7.22 0.56 45.28
CA ARG A 114 -8.09 1.33 46.19
C ARG A 114 -9.05 2.13 45.32
N ARG A 115 -10.31 1.75 45.38
CA ARG A 115 -11.42 2.67 45.18
C ARG A 115 -11.66 3.40 46.50
#